data_AF-A0A7W5HGU3-F1
#
_entry.id   AF-A0A7W5HGU3-F1
#
_cell.length_a   1.000
_cell.length_b   1.000
_cell.length_c   1.000
_cell.angle_alpha   90.00
_cell.angle_beta   90.00
_cell.angle_gamma   90.00
#
_symmetry.space_group_name_H-M   'P 1'
#
loop_
_entity.id
_entity.type
_entity.pdbx_description
1 polymer ?
#
loop_
_entity_poly.entity_id
_entity_poly.type
_entity_poly.pdbx_seq_one_letter_code
_entity_poly.pdbx_strand_id
1 'polypeptide(L)'
;MERTHACGNDETQPDRLPGPGEVRIEVAACGVCRTDLHVVDGELPHPQVPITPGHEIVGRIDAIGSGVNGLAVGQRVGVTWLGHTCGVCHYCVEGRQNLCDHPLFTGYTRDGGFATSAIADADYVFPLGEVGLCLD
;
A
#
# COMPACT_ATOMS: atom_id res chain seq x y z
N MET A 1 -19.25 16.87 -20.23
CA MET A 1 -18.64 17.79 -19.24
C MET A 1 -17.39 17.10 -18.75
N GLU A 2 -16.27 17.36 -19.43
CA GLU A 2 -14.93 16.88 -19.07
C GLU A 2 -14.68 17.17 -17.59
N ARG A 3 -14.56 16.12 -16.77
CA ARG A 3 -13.92 16.22 -15.47
C ARG A 3 -12.51 15.71 -15.66
N THR A 4 -11.62 16.61 -16.05
CA THR A 4 -10.18 16.37 -16.01
C THR A 4 -9.79 16.23 -14.54
N HIS A 5 -9.88 15.02 -14.02
CA HIS A 5 -9.14 14.66 -12.82
C HIS A 5 -7.68 14.77 -13.23
N ALA A 6 -7.02 15.83 -12.78
CA ALA A 6 -5.60 16.02 -13.03
C ALA A 6 -4.88 14.83 -12.37
N CYS A 7 -4.52 13.83 -13.17
CA CYS A 7 -3.42 12.93 -12.86
C CYS A 7 -2.23 13.87 -12.59
N GLY A 8 -1.79 13.93 -11.34
CA GLY A 8 -0.74 14.84 -10.91
C GLY A 8 0.46 14.72 -11.84
N ASN A 9 1.09 15.86 -12.14
CA ASN A 9 2.34 15.90 -12.90
C ASN A 9 3.35 14.89 -12.34
N ASP A 10 4.19 14.34 -13.22
CA ASP A 10 5.37 13.50 -12.96
C ASP A 10 6.45 14.31 -12.18
N GLU A 11 6.07 14.82 -11.03
CA GLU A 11 6.94 15.54 -10.11
C GLU A 11 7.54 14.50 -9.17
N THR A 12 8.87 14.41 -9.17
CA THR A 12 9.61 13.57 -8.23
C THR A 12 9.35 14.07 -6.81
N GLN A 13 8.41 13.44 -6.12
CA GLN A 13 8.13 13.74 -4.73
C GLN A 13 9.36 13.36 -3.88
N PRO A 14 9.84 14.23 -2.97
CA PRO A 14 10.98 13.90 -2.12
C PRO A 14 10.70 12.62 -1.35
N ASP A 15 11.69 11.73 -1.26
CA ASP A 15 11.61 10.44 -0.58
C ASP A 15 11.12 10.61 0.86
N ARG A 16 9.83 10.38 1.09
CA ARG A 16 9.24 10.42 2.42
C ARG A 16 9.86 9.30 3.26
N LEU A 17 10.27 9.61 4.47
CA LEU A 17 10.74 8.60 5.42
C LEU A 17 9.52 7.89 6.04
N PRO A 18 9.57 6.56 6.23
CA PRO A 18 8.49 5.85 6.91
C PRO A 18 8.38 6.28 8.38
N GLY A 19 7.15 6.42 8.88
CA GLY A 19 6.88 6.68 10.29
C GLY A 19 7.02 5.41 11.16
N PRO A 20 6.79 5.51 12.47
CA PRO A 20 6.75 4.34 13.35
C PRO A 20 5.75 3.29 12.86
N GLY A 21 6.15 2.01 12.85
CA GLY A 21 5.34 0.91 12.35
C GLY A 21 5.26 0.81 10.82
N GLU A 22 5.95 1.68 10.07
CA GLU A 22 5.90 1.70 8.62
C GLU A 22 7.23 1.29 7.99
N VAL A 23 7.16 0.88 6.73
CA VAL A 23 8.32 0.67 5.86
C VAL A 23 8.15 1.46 4.58
N ARG A 24 9.27 1.81 3.94
CA ARG A 24 9.27 2.28 2.56
C ARG A 24 9.79 1.18 1.66
N ILE A 25 9.12 1.03 0.53
CA ILE A 25 9.37 0.01 -0.46
C ILE A 25 9.76 0.73 -1.75
N GLU A 26 10.94 0.42 -2.27
CA GLU A 26 11.30 0.71 -3.66
C GLU A 26 10.46 -0.21 -4.55
N VAL A 27 9.57 0.38 -5.35
CA VAL A 27 8.60 -0.36 -6.16
C VAL A 27 9.32 -0.92 -7.39
N ALA A 28 9.35 -2.25 -7.51
CA ALA A 28 9.88 -2.92 -8.69
C ALA A 28 8.80 -3.12 -9.76
N ALA A 29 7.56 -3.40 -9.32
CA ALA A 29 6.39 -3.50 -10.18
C ALA A 29 5.11 -3.24 -9.37
N CYS A 30 4.07 -2.75 -10.03
CA CYS A 30 2.71 -2.72 -9.50
C CYS A 30 1.75 -3.26 -10.56
N GLY A 31 0.91 -4.22 -10.18
CA GLY A 31 -0.18 -4.68 -11.05
C GLY A 31 -1.23 -3.60 -11.27
N VAL A 32 -2.01 -3.75 -12.35
CA VAL A 32 -3.11 -2.84 -12.72
C VAL A 32 -4.42 -3.61 -12.61
N CYS A 33 -5.31 -3.12 -11.76
CA CYS A 33 -6.59 -3.73 -11.45
C CYS A 33 -7.74 -2.82 -11.90
N ARG A 34 -8.94 -3.40 -12.08
CA ARG A 34 -10.16 -2.62 -12.36
C ARG A 34 -10.48 -1.62 -11.27
N THR A 35 -10.16 -1.95 -10.01
CA THR A 35 -10.36 -1.07 -8.86
C THR A 35 -9.56 0.24 -8.99
N ASP A 36 -8.39 0.23 -9.63
CA ASP A 36 -7.62 1.47 -9.83
C ASP A 36 -8.38 2.47 -10.71
N LEU A 37 -9.14 1.98 -11.71
CA LEU A 37 -10.02 2.84 -12.51
C LEU A 37 -11.17 3.40 -11.69
N HIS A 38 -11.82 2.57 -10.85
CA HIS A 38 -12.87 3.05 -9.94
C HIS A 38 -12.36 4.13 -8.97
N VAL A 39 -11.09 4.04 -8.53
CA VAL A 39 -10.45 5.09 -7.72
C VAL A 39 -10.23 6.36 -8.54
N VAL A 40 -9.61 6.26 -9.72
CA VAL A 40 -9.31 7.40 -10.58
C VAL A 40 -10.56 8.14 -11.05
N ASP A 41 -11.63 7.40 -11.36
CA ASP A 41 -12.92 7.94 -11.79
C ASP A 41 -13.79 8.44 -10.61
N GLY A 42 -13.33 8.23 -9.36
CA GLY A 42 -14.02 8.70 -8.15
C GLY A 42 -15.32 7.95 -7.86
N GLU A 43 -15.42 6.69 -8.25
CA GLU A 43 -16.63 5.86 -8.12
C GLU A 43 -16.77 5.20 -6.74
N LEU A 44 -15.70 5.24 -5.93
CA LEU A 44 -15.72 4.76 -4.55
C LEU A 44 -16.10 5.87 -3.56
N PRO A 45 -16.82 5.56 -2.46
CA PRO A 45 -17.21 6.57 -1.46
C PRO A 45 -16.01 7.28 -0.81
N HIS A 46 -16.15 8.51 -0.32
CA HIS A 46 -15.09 9.16 0.50
C HIS A 46 -13.66 9.14 -0.09
N PRO A 47 -13.46 9.50 -1.37
CA PRO A 47 -12.13 9.46 -1.99
C PRO A 47 -11.16 10.40 -1.26
N GLN A 48 -9.93 9.93 -1.04
CA GLN A 48 -8.81 10.78 -0.61
C GLN A 48 -8.15 11.36 -1.86
N VAL A 49 -7.89 12.67 -1.87
CA VAL A 49 -7.19 13.35 -2.97
C VAL A 49 -6.24 14.43 -2.42
N PRO A 50 -5.01 14.59 -2.97
CA PRO A 50 -4.40 13.71 -3.97
C PRO A 50 -4.10 12.31 -3.41
N ILE A 51 -4.09 11.32 -4.29
CA ILE A 51 -3.78 9.91 -3.98
C ILE A 51 -2.95 9.32 -5.12
N THR A 52 -1.91 8.58 -4.79
CA THR A 52 -1.24 7.68 -5.75
C THR A 52 -2.00 6.36 -5.82
N PRO A 53 -2.56 5.93 -6.97
CA PRO A 53 -3.24 4.64 -7.09
C PRO A 53 -2.29 3.43 -7.10
N GLY A 54 -2.85 2.22 -7.24
CA GLY A 54 -2.10 0.97 -7.35
C GLY A 54 -1.95 0.22 -6.02
N HIS A 55 -2.41 -1.02 -5.98
CA HIS A 55 -2.52 -1.82 -4.75
C HIS A 55 -2.06 -3.28 -4.91
N GLU A 56 -1.28 -3.54 -5.95
CA GLU A 56 -0.69 -4.84 -6.27
C GLU A 56 0.83 -4.70 -6.35
N ILE A 57 1.43 -4.19 -5.27
CA ILE A 57 2.83 -3.74 -5.23
C ILE A 57 3.76 -4.93 -5.00
N VAL A 58 4.86 -5.00 -5.76
CA VAL A 58 6.02 -5.85 -5.48
C VAL A 58 7.27 -4.98 -5.49
N GLY A 59 8.13 -5.12 -4.48
CA GLY A 59 9.33 -4.31 -4.36
C GLY A 59 10.30 -4.83 -3.31
N ARG A 60 11.25 -3.98 -2.93
CA ARG A 60 12.19 -4.23 -1.84
C ARG A 60 12.12 -3.11 -0.81
N ILE A 61 12.21 -3.47 0.47
CA ILE A 61 12.26 -2.48 1.55
C ILE A 61 13.57 -1.70 1.45
N ASP A 62 13.51 -0.36 1.38
CA ASP A 62 14.69 0.51 1.35
C ASP A 62 14.86 1.34 2.64
N ALA A 63 13.78 1.52 3.41
CA ALA A 63 13.81 2.14 4.73
C ALA A 63 12.77 1.52 5.68
N ILE A 64 13.06 1.52 6.99
CA ILE A 64 12.19 0.99 8.05
C ILE A 64 12.04 2.04 9.15
N GLY A 65 10.81 2.32 9.55
CA GLY A 65 10.49 3.13 10.71
C GLY A 65 10.69 2.40 12.03
N SER A 66 10.57 3.14 13.14
CA SER A 66 10.74 2.58 14.48
C SER A 66 9.63 1.58 14.83
N GLY A 67 9.95 0.55 15.63
CA GLY A 67 8.96 -0.41 16.14
C GLY A 67 8.56 -1.52 15.17
N VAL A 68 9.04 -1.50 13.93
CA VAL A 68 8.86 -2.60 12.97
C VAL A 68 9.76 -3.78 13.36
N ASN A 69 9.18 -4.98 13.41
CA ASN A 69 9.88 -6.23 13.71
C ASN A 69 9.63 -7.24 12.59
N GLY A 70 10.56 -8.19 12.39
CA GLY A 70 10.39 -9.29 11.43
C GLY A 70 10.58 -8.92 9.95
N LEU A 71 10.87 -7.65 9.64
CA LEU A 71 11.22 -7.16 8.31
C LEU A 71 12.65 -6.59 8.28
N ALA A 72 13.29 -6.60 7.10
CA ALA A 72 14.64 -6.10 6.91
C ALA A 72 14.78 -5.28 5.61
N VAL A 73 15.67 -4.29 5.62
CA VAL A 73 16.08 -3.57 4.41
C VAL A 73 16.65 -4.57 3.40
N GLY A 74 16.28 -4.41 2.14
CA GLY A 74 16.60 -5.29 1.02
C GLY A 74 15.61 -6.45 0.83
N GLN A 75 14.75 -6.74 1.80
CA GLN A 75 13.81 -7.87 1.72
C GLN A 75 12.77 -7.67 0.61
N ARG A 76 12.55 -8.71 -0.20
CA ARG A 76 11.51 -8.72 -1.23
C ARG A 76 10.13 -8.92 -0.61
N VAL A 77 9.23 -7.99 -0.89
CA VAL A 77 7.90 -7.92 -0.26
C VAL A 77 6.80 -7.58 -1.27
N GLY A 78 5.56 -7.91 -0.90
CA GLY A 78 4.35 -7.47 -1.58
C GLY A 78 3.43 -6.67 -0.66
N VAL A 79 2.66 -5.76 -1.24
CA VAL A 79 1.62 -4.97 -0.54
C VAL A 79 0.31 -5.11 -1.30
N THR A 80 -0.78 -5.35 -0.56
CA THR A 80 -2.11 -5.62 -1.11
C THR A 80 -3.07 -4.47 -0.85
N TRP A 81 -4.33 -4.63 -1.30
CA TRP A 81 -5.43 -3.69 -1.09
C TRP A 81 -5.64 -3.31 0.37
N LEU A 82 -5.76 -4.28 1.28
CA LEU A 82 -5.91 -3.99 2.71
C LEU A 82 -4.56 -3.54 3.25
N GLY A 83 -4.44 -2.25 3.57
CA GLY A 83 -3.18 -1.61 3.94
C GLY A 83 -3.09 -1.21 5.42
N HIS A 84 -4.17 -1.33 6.19
CA HIS A 84 -4.21 -1.14 7.64
C HIS A 84 -5.55 -1.61 8.21
N THR A 85 -5.56 -2.00 9.49
CA THR A 85 -6.78 -2.16 10.29
C THR A 85 -6.60 -1.65 11.71
N CYS A 86 -7.70 -1.28 12.38
CA CYS A 86 -7.64 -0.74 13.73
C CYS A 86 -7.14 -1.70 14.82
N GLY A 87 -7.13 -3.01 14.58
CA GLY A 87 -6.67 -4.01 15.55
C GLY A 87 -7.59 -4.24 16.77
N VAL A 88 -8.63 -3.43 16.95
CA VAL A 88 -9.45 -3.40 18.19
C VAL A 88 -10.93 -3.70 17.99
N CYS A 89 -11.46 -3.63 16.76
CA CYS A 89 -12.86 -3.96 16.50
C CYS A 89 -13.12 -5.48 16.62
N HIS A 90 -14.39 -5.86 16.74
CA HIS A 90 -14.81 -7.27 16.84
C HIS A 90 -14.19 -8.14 15.73
N TYR A 91 -14.18 -7.64 14.49
CA TYR A 91 -13.60 -8.36 13.36
C TYR A 91 -12.09 -8.53 13.47
N CYS A 92 -11.36 -7.48 13.90
CA CYS A 92 -9.91 -7.55 14.07
C CYS A 92 -9.52 -8.54 15.17
N VAL A 93 -10.19 -8.49 16.32
CA VAL A 93 -9.91 -9.38 17.47
C VAL A 93 -10.19 -10.85 17.12
N GLU A 94 -11.15 -11.12 16.23
CA GLU A 94 -11.46 -12.47 15.74
C GLU A 94 -10.63 -12.89 14.52
N GLY A 95 -9.61 -12.12 14.12
CA GLY A 95 -8.74 -12.44 12.97
C GLY A 95 -9.43 -12.30 11.61
N ARG A 96 -10.59 -11.63 11.54
CA ARG A 96 -11.33 -11.32 10.30
C ARG A 96 -11.04 -9.89 9.85
N GLN A 97 -9.77 -9.53 9.76
CA GLN A 97 -9.30 -8.16 9.49
C GLN A 97 -9.85 -7.55 8.19
N ASN A 98 -10.21 -8.38 7.19
CA ASN A 98 -10.87 -7.94 5.97
C ASN A 98 -12.26 -7.31 6.18
N LEU A 99 -12.86 -7.48 7.36
CA LEU A 99 -14.13 -6.89 7.76
C LEU A 99 -13.98 -5.75 8.77
N CYS A 100 -12.76 -5.24 8.98
CA CYS A 100 -12.49 -4.16 9.93
C CYS A 100 -13.44 -2.96 9.74
N ASP A 101 -13.90 -2.37 10.86
CA ASP A 101 -14.77 -1.18 10.85
C ASP A 101 -14.02 0.11 10.45
N HIS A 102 -12.69 0.11 10.58
CA HIS A 102 -11.82 1.23 10.24
C HIS A 102 -10.61 0.75 9.42
N PRO A 103 -10.82 0.22 8.20
CA PRO A 103 -9.74 -0.20 7.33
C PRO A 103 -9.14 1.02 6.62
N LEU A 104 -7.87 0.93 6.26
CA LEU A 104 -7.30 1.79 5.23
C LEU A 104 -6.81 0.92 4.08
N PHE A 105 -6.90 1.45 2.87
CA PHE A 105 -6.64 0.74 1.63
C PHE A 105 -5.51 1.39 0.84
N THR A 106 -4.54 0.58 0.46
CA THR A 106 -3.43 0.96 -0.42
C THR A 106 -3.99 1.40 -1.77
N GLY A 107 -3.50 2.51 -2.32
CA GLY A 107 -3.96 3.05 -3.60
C GLY A 107 -5.34 3.71 -3.58
N TYR A 108 -5.94 3.96 -2.40
CA TYR A 108 -7.27 4.56 -2.28
C TYR A 108 -7.44 5.48 -1.07
N THR A 109 -7.09 5.03 0.14
CA THR A 109 -7.05 5.88 1.35
C THR A 109 -5.64 6.06 1.91
N ARG A 110 -4.67 5.30 1.38
CA ARG A 110 -3.23 5.44 1.57
C ARG A 110 -2.58 5.44 0.18
N ASP A 111 -1.50 6.19 -0.01
CA ASP A 111 -0.77 6.21 -1.28
C ASP A 111 -0.33 4.79 -1.69
N GLY A 112 -0.41 4.52 -2.99
CA GLY A 112 -0.20 3.22 -3.62
C GLY A 112 1.07 3.11 -4.45
N GLY A 113 1.13 2.07 -5.27
CA GLY A 113 2.31 1.62 -5.99
C GLY A 113 2.53 2.18 -7.39
N PHE A 114 1.68 3.08 -7.90
CA PHE A 114 1.94 3.79 -9.16
C PHE A 114 2.94 4.94 -8.97
N ALA A 115 4.05 4.63 -8.31
CA ALA A 115 5.17 5.51 -7.97
C ALA A 115 6.47 4.71 -7.89
N THR A 116 7.61 5.40 -7.78
CA THR A 116 8.93 4.76 -7.60
C THR A 116 9.13 4.18 -6.19
N SER A 117 8.44 4.72 -5.19
CA SER A 117 8.41 4.17 -3.84
C SER A 117 7.01 4.28 -3.20
N ALA A 118 6.73 3.44 -2.21
CA ALA A 118 5.49 3.48 -1.43
C ALA A 118 5.77 3.26 0.06
N ILE A 119 5.03 3.98 0.92
CA ILE A 119 5.04 3.75 2.38
C ILE A 119 3.87 2.83 2.74
N ALA A 120 4.18 1.73 3.43
CA ALA A 120 3.20 0.74 3.86
C ALA A 120 3.28 0.49 5.37
N ASP A 121 2.14 0.14 5.96
CA ASP A 121 2.08 -0.39 7.31
C ASP A 121 2.77 -1.77 7.33
N ALA A 122 3.76 -1.95 8.21
CA ALA A 122 4.57 -3.15 8.26
C ALA A 122 3.75 -4.43 8.49
N ASP A 123 2.63 -4.36 9.21
CA ASP A 123 1.76 -5.52 9.47
C ASP A 123 1.02 -6.00 8.21
N TYR A 124 0.99 -5.18 7.15
CA TYR A 124 0.34 -5.42 5.87
C TYR A 124 1.34 -5.58 4.71
N VAL A 125 2.61 -5.83 5.04
CA VAL A 125 3.69 -6.12 4.10
C VAL A 125 4.06 -7.59 4.18
N PHE A 126 3.97 -8.29 3.05
CA PHE A 126 4.15 -9.74 3.01
C PHE A 126 5.51 -10.13 2.40
N PRO A 127 6.38 -10.82 3.15
CA PRO A 127 7.60 -11.41 2.59
C PRO A 127 7.28 -12.39 1.45
N LEU A 128 7.93 -12.22 0.30
CA LEU A 128 7.68 -13.07 -0.88
C LEU A 128 8.76 -14.14 -1.10
N GLY A 129 9.79 -14.18 -0.25
CA GLY A 129 10.99 -14.97 -0.51
C GLY A 129 11.82 -14.45 -1.70
N GLU A 130 13.03 -14.98 -1.83
CA GLU A 130 13.98 -14.58 -2.88
C GLU A 130 13.93 -15.48 -4.13
N VAL A 131 13.45 -16.71 -3.97
CA VAL A 131 13.23 -17.65 -5.07
C VAL A 131 11.74 -17.70 -5.39
N GLY A 132 11.40 -17.56 -6.68
CA GLY A 132 10.03 -17.65 -7.20
C GLY A 132 9.46 -19.07 -7.16
N LEU A 133 9.63 -19.76 -6.05
CA LEU A 133 9.04 -21.06 -5.79
C LEU A 133 7.80 -20.84 -4.95
N CYS A 134 6.68 -21.39 -5.42
CA CYS A 134 5.52 -21.62 -4.56
C CYS A 134 6.02 -22.39 -3.35
N LEU A 135 5.84 -21.84 -2.15
CA LEU A 135 6.25 -22.49 -0.90
C LEU A 135 5.63 -23.89 -0.83
N ASP A 136 6.44 -24.86 -0.43
CA ASP A 136 6.01 -26.21 -0.04
C ASP A 136 5.04 -26.18 1.16
#